data_AF-A0A251XGY3-F1
#
_entry.id   AF-A0A251XGY3-F1
#
_cell.length_a   1.000
_cell.length_b   1.000
_cell.length_c   1.000
_cell.angle_alpha   90.00
_cell.angle_beta   90.00
_cell.angle_gamma   90.00
#
_symmetry.space_group_name_H-M   'P 1'
#
loop_
_entity.id
_entity.type
_entity.pdbx_description
1 polymer ?
#
loop_
_entity_poly.entity_id
_entity_poly.type
_entity_poly.pdbx_seq_one_letter_code
_entity_poly.pdbx_strand_id
1 'polypeptide(L)'
;MAGAKQQVEVDGHRIALTNLDKVLYPATGTTKGDVIAYYAAIAPHMLPHLRDRPVTRKRWVDGVGTDEAPGKMFFQKDLDAHTPEWVQRRAIQHRDHANDYPLVGDVATLTWLGQIAALELHVPQWRFGRTGDERRPDRLVLDLDPGPGAGLPECVEVAKAARAILRDMGLEPYPVTSGSKGIHLYAALDGSHDASRVSEVAHELARALEADHPDLVVSDMKKALREGKVLVDWSQNNPNKTTVAPYSLRGRSRPTVAVPRTWRELSSPTLRHLELDEVIARMRRRADPLAPVEEGHRESLEPTRERLAGFARKEPAADADGADDRLATYRSKRDAAKTSEPVPAESPAPSEGSSFVIQEHHARALHWDFRLEHDGVLVSWALPKGVPTEHGTNHLAVQTEDHPLEYGSFEARSPRASTAAARSRSGTRAPSSWRSGVTARRSSRRCTAAATAPASTGRDGTRSSTRAGTARPTRTGSST
;
A
#
# COMPACT_ATOMS: atom_id res chain seq x y z
N MET A 1 -5.83 44.90 16.18
CA MET A 1 -4.80 45.49 15.30
C MET A 1 -4.68 44.61 14.08
N ALA A 2 -5.05 45.08 12.88
CA ALA A 2 -4.79 44.33 11.66
C ALA A 2 -3.26 44.21 11.52
N GLY A 3 -2.72 42.99 11.49
CA GLY A 3 -1.27 42.78 11.38
C GLY A 3 -0.75 43.40 10.09
N ALA A 4 0.48 43.91 10.12
CA ALA A 4 1.12 44.50 8.94
C ALA A 4 1.09 43.51 7.76
N LYS A 5 0.61 43.97 6.61
CA LYS A 5 0.65 43.21 5.36
C LYS A 5 2.05 43.34 4.78
N GLN A 6 2.76 42.23 4.63
CA GLN A 6 4.07 42.18 4.00
C GLN A 6 3.94 41.53 2.62
N GLN A 7 4.54 42.15 1.61
CA GLN A 7 4.70 41.53 0.30
C GLN A 7 6.08 40.86 0.26
N VAL A 8 6.12 39.59 -0.11
CA VAL A 8 7.37 38.83 -0.30
C VAL A 8 7.42 38.28 -1.72
N GLU A 9 8.63 38.04 -2.21
CA GLU A 9 8.87 37.35 -3.48
C GLU A 9 9.48 35.98 -3.19
N VAL A 10 8.83 34.91 -3.64
CA VAL A 10 9.26 33.52 -3.46
C VAL A 10 9.11 32.80 -4.79
N ASP A 11 10.17 32.17 -5.28
CA ASP A 11 10.23 31.52 -6.61
C ASP A 11 9.71 32.41 -7.76
N GLY A 12 9.95 33.73 -7.69
CA GLY A 12 9.48 34.70 -8.69
C GLY A 12 8.01 35.11 -8.56
N HIS A 13 7.30 34.62 -7.54
CA HIS A 13 5.91 34.95 -7.27
C HIS A 13 5.77 35.93 -6.10
N ARG A 14 4.95 36.98 -6.29
CA ARG A 14 4.61 37.93 -5.21
C ARG A 14 3.49 37.36 -4.34
N ILE A 15 3.75 37.25 -3.03
CA ILE A 15 2.81 36.70 -2.05
C ILE A 15 2.58 37.71 -0.94
N ALA A 16 1.31 38.00 -0.66
CA ALA A 16 0.91 38.84 0.46
C ALA A 16 0.77 38.01 1.74
N LEU A 17 1.67 38.23 2.68
CA LEU A 17 1.63 37.66 4.02
C LEU A 17 0.97 38.65 4.99
N THR A 18 0.15 38.15 5.91
CA THR A 18 -0.57 38.96 6.90
C THR A 18 -0.59 38.26 8.24
N ASN A 19 -0.80 38.96 9.35
CA ASN A 19 -1.01 38.33 10.67
C ASN A 19 0.03 37.25 11.01
N LEU A 20 1.32 37.52 10.76
CA LEU A 20 2.38 36.53 10.95
C LEU A 20 2.51 36.10 12.41
N ASP A 21 2.30 37.02 13.34
CA ASP A 21 2.33 36.77 14.78
C ASP A 21 1.09 36.04 15.32
N LYS A 22 0.11 35.69 14.45
CA LYS A 22 -1.08 34.95 14.86
C LYS A 22 -0.66 33.57 15.36
N VAL A 23 -0.91 33.28 16.63
CA VAL A 23 -0.66 31.97 17.23
C VAL A 23 -1.61 30.94 16.61
N LEU A 24 -1.05 29.90 15.99
CA LEU A 24 -1.79 28.77 15.44
C LEU A 24 -1.74 27.54 16.36
N TYR A 25 -0.68 27.39 17.17
CA TYR A 25 -0.59 26.36 18.22
C TYR A 25 -0.41 27.00 19.60
N PRO A 26 -1.50 27.18 20.37
CA PRO A 26 -1.45 27.85 21.67
C PRO A 26 -0.48 27.20 22.68
N ALA A 27 -0.39 25.87 22.70
CA ALA A 27 0.43 25.14 23.68
C ALA A 27 1.95 25.39 23.55
N THR A 28 2.40 25.93 22.42
CA THR A 28 3.82 26.22 22.15
C THR A 28 4.07 27.67 21.77
N GLY A 29 3.00 28.47 21.60
CA GLY A 29 3.09 29.81 21.03
C GLY A 29 3.44 29.83 19.54
N THR A 30 3.47 28.69 18.84
CA THR A 30 3.84 28.63 17.42
C THR A 30 2.91 29.51 16.59
N THR A 31 3.50 30.45 15.87
CA THR A 31 2.81 31.46 15.07
C THR A 31 2.62 31.01 13.62
N LYS A 32 1.82 31.76 12.86
CA LYS A 32 1.70 31.55 11.43
C LYS A 32 3.03 31.80 10.69
N GLY A 33 3.81 32.78 11.15
CA GLY A 33 5.16 33.02 10.65
C GLY A 33 6.05 31.78 10.80
N ASP A 34 6.00 31.11 11.96
CA ASP A 34 6.75 29.88 12.21
C ASP A 34 6.32 28.73 11.29
N VAL A 35 5.03 28.58 11.03
CA VAL A 35 4.50 27.58 10.09
C VAL A 35 4.98 27.84 8.66
N ILE A 36 4.96 29.09 8.21
CA ILE A 36 5.49 29.47 6.89
C ILE A 36 7.00 29.20 6.81
N ALA A 37 7.74 29.58 7.85
CA ALA A 37 9.19 29.33 7.94
C ALA A 37 9.51 27.83 7.94
N TYR A 38 8.70 27.02 8.62
CA TYR A 38 8.81 25.56 8.61
C TYR A 38 8.65 25.00 7.20
N TYR A 39 7.58 25.38 6.50
CA TYR A 39 7.35 24.92 5.14
C TYR A 39 8.46 25.31 4.17
N ALA A 40 8.97 26.54 4.27
CA ALA A 40 10.11 26.98 3.48
C ALA A 40 11.38 26.16 3.79
N ALA A 41 11.66 25.89 5.07
CA ALA A 41 12.85 25.15 5.50
C ALA A 41 12.80 23.66 5.12
N ILE A 42 11.61 23.04 5.14
CA ILE A 42 11.44 21.61 4.88
C ILE A 42 11.12 21.31 3.41
N ALA A 43 10.86 22.32 2.58
CA ALA A 43 10.49 22.17 1.18
C ALA A 43 11.37 21.20 0.38
N PRO A 44 12.73 21.19 0.51
CA PRO A 44 13.57 20.23 -0.22
C PRO A 44 13.24 18.76 0.06
N HIS A 45 12.67 18.46 1.23
CA HIS A 45 12.28 17.10 1.64
C HIS A 45 10.77 16.85 1.44
N MET A 46 9.93 17.86 1.60
CA MET A 46 8.48 17.72 1.49
C MET A 46 8.00 17.67 0.03
N LEU A 47 8.56 18.52 -0.84
CA LEU A 47 8.10 18.67 -2.22
C LEU A 47 8.16 17.38 -3.05
N PRO A 48 9.20 16.51 -2.95
CA PRO A 48 9.20 15.22 -3.65
C PRO A 48 7.94 14.39 -3.40
N HIS A 49 7.43 14.40 -2.16
CA HIS A 49 6.27 13.60 -1.75
C HIS A 49 4.91 14.23 -2.10
N LEU A 50 4.88 15.52 -2.46
CA LEU A 50 3.68 16.26 -2.87
C LEU A 50 3.57 16.44 -4.38
N ARG A 51 4.71 16.45 -5.09
CA ARG A 51 4.78 16.80 -6.50
C ARG A 51 3.82 15.95 -7.34
N ASP A 52 3.07 16.64 -8.19
CA ASP A 52 2.06 16.08 -9.11
C ASP A 52 0.92 15.32 -8.42
N ARG A 53 0.78 15.42 -7.10
CA ARG A 53 -0.35 14.85 -6.35
C ARG A 53 -1.39 15.93 -6.08
N PRO A 54 -2.69 15.66 -6.28
CA PRO A 54 -3.74 16.59 -5.86
C PRO A 54 -3.74 16.71 -4.33
N VAL A 55 -3.52 17.92 -3.82
CA VAL A 55 -3.43 18.14 -2.38
C VAL A 55 -4.77 18.55 -1.79
N THR A 56 -5.31 17.71 -0.91
CA THR A 56 -6.41 18.08 -0.01
C THR A 56 -5.83 18.78 1.22
N ARG A 57 -6.44 19.90 1.63
CA ARG A 57 -5.94 20.71 2.74
C ARG A 57 -6.88 20.64 3.93
N LYS A 58 -6.32 20.59 5.14
CA LYS A 58 -7.04 20.96 6.36
C LYS A 58 -6.47 22.23 6.94
N ARG A 59 -7.36 23.19 7.19
CA ARG A 59 -7.01 24.54 7.63
C ARG A 59 -7.56 24.85 9.01
N TRP A 60 -6.73 25.52 9.81
CA TRP A 60 -7.11 26.06 11.11
C TRP A 60 -6.88 27.56 11.10
N VAL A 61 -7.80 28.27 10.46
CA VAL A 61 -7.68 29.72 10.23
C VAL A 61 -7.47 30.47 11.55
N ASP A 62 -8.08 29.99 12.63
CA ASP A 62 -8.01 30.56 13.99
C ASP A 62 -7.13 29.76 14.96
N GLY A 63 -6.30 28.86 14.44
CA GLY A 63 -5.46 27.98 15.23
C GLY A 63 -6.16 26.70 15.69
N VAL A 64 -5.36 25.76 16.20
CA VAL A 64 -5.78 24.40 16.55
C VAL A 64 -6.51 24.29 17.88
N GLY A 65 -6.50 25.34 18.71
CA GLY A 65 -7.06 25.32 20.06
C GLY A 65 -6.23 24.51 21.05
N THR A 66 -6.88 24.01 22.11
CA THR A 66 -6.29 23.08 23.09
C THR A 66 -6.95 21.71 22.99
N ASP A 67 -6.47 20.72 23.75
CA ASP A 67 -7.10 19.39 23.76
C ASP A 67 -8.51 19.42 24.38
N GLU A 68 -8.79 20.35 25.31
CA GLU A 68 -10.10 20.57 25.93
C GLU A 68 -11.03 21.43 25.06
N ALA A 69 -10.46 22.37 24.29
CA ALA A 69 -11.19 23.30 23.43
C ALA A 69 -10.58 23.32 22.02
N PRO A 70 -10.85 22.29 21.19
CA PRO A 70 -10.25 22.18 19.87
C PRO A 70 -10.77 23.27 18.93
N GLY A 71 -9.87 23.85 18.15
CA GLY A 71 -10.15 24.86 17.15
C GLY A 71 -10.89 24.30 15.94
N LYS A 72 -11.62 25.16 15.23
CA LYS A 72 -12.40 24.77 14.05
C LYS A 72 -11.48 24.42 12.88
N MET A 73 -11.65 23.20 12.37
CA MET A 73 -10.96 22.69 11.18
C MET A 73 -11.83 22.85 9.94
N PHE A 74 -11.25 23.37 8.86
CA PHE A 74 -11.85 23.47 7.54
C PHE A 74 -11.18 22.48 6.58
N PHE A 75 -11.93 21.46 6.17
CA PHE A 75 -11.47 20.48 5.18
C PHE A 75 -11.79 21.01 3.78
N GLN A 76 -10.77 21.15 2.93
CA GLN A 76 -10.92 21.72 1.60
C GLN A 76 -10.24 20.86 0.54
N LYS A 77 -11.07 20.42 -0.40
CA LYS A 77 -10.65 19.72 -1.61
C LYS A 77 -10.51 20.70 -2.77
N ASP A 78 -11.58 21.44 -3.01
CA ASP A 78 -11.68 22.41 -4.10
C ASP A 78 -10.90 23.71 -3.79
N LEU A 79 -10.38 24.35 -4.83
CA LEU A 79 -9.76 25.66 -4.76
C LEU A 79 -10.83 26.75 -4.82
N ASP A 80 -10.60 27.86 -4.12
CA ASP A 80 -11.51 29.00 -4.17
C ASP A 80 -11.02 30.09 -5.15
N ALA A 81 -11.90 31.04 -5.47
CA ALA A 81 -11.62 32.14 -6.40
C ALA A 81 -10.48 33.07 -5.96
N HIS A 82 -10.05 33.00 -4.69
CA HIS A 82 -8.93 33.80 -4.16
C HIS A 82 -7.59 33.07 -4.29
N THR A 83 -7.57 31.86 -4.83
CA THR A 83 -6.34 31.12 -5.11
C THR A 83 -5.51 31.85 -6.17
N PRO A 84 -4.22 32.14 -5.91
CA PRO A 84 -3.37 32.80 -6.88
C PRO A 84 -3.31 32.04 -8.21
N GLU A 85 -3.33 32.78 -9.33
CA GLU A 85 -3.39 32.20 -10.68
C GLU A 85 -2.18 31.30 -11.00
N TRP A 86 -1.02 31.61 -10.42
CA TRP A 86 0.21 30.83 -10.60
C TRP A 86 0.20 29.49 -9.85
N VAL A 87 -0.73 29.26 -8.90
CA VAL A 87 -0.86 27.95 -8.25
C VAL A 87 -1.38 26.95 -9.27
N GLN A 88 -0.52 26.00 -9.63
CA GLN A 88 -0.87 24.92 -10.55
C GLN A 88 -2.03 24.11 -9.97
N ARG A 89 -2.96 23.72 -10.84
CA ARG A 89 -4.15 22.97 -10.46
C ARG A 89 -4.56 21.94 -11.49
N ARG A 90 -5.31 20.94 -11.03
CA ARG A 90 -5.94 19.91 -11.86
C ARG A 90 -7.33 19.63 -11.34
N ALA A 91 -8.27 19.49 -12.28
CA ALA A 91 -9.63 19.09 -11.98
C ALA A 91 -9.70 17.58 -11.75
N ILE A 92 -10.45 17.15 -10.74
CA ILE A 92 -10.88 15.75 -10.57
C ILE A 92 -12.39 15.72 -10.65
N GLN A 93 -12.91 14.88 -11.55
CA GLN A 93 -14.34 14.64 -11.65
C GLN A 93 -14.78 13.75 -10.48
N HIS A 94 -15.62 14.31 -9.62
CA HIS A 94 -16.38 13.54 -8.64
C HIS A 94 -17.76 13.20 -9.20
N ARG A 95 -18.55 12.44 -8.43
CA ARG A 95 -19.84 11.90 -8.88
C ARG A 95 -20.76 12.97 -9.49
N ASP A 96 -20.86 14.13 -8.84
CA ASP A 96 -21.85 15.14 -9.17
C ASP A 96 -21.22 16.49 -9.59
N HIS A 97 -19.90 16.65 -9.46
CA HIS A 97 -19.19 17.89 -9.72
C HIS A 97 -17.69 17.67 -9.94
N ALA A 98 -17.00 18.64 -10.52
CA ALA A 98 -15.55 18.67 -10.59
C ALA A 98 -14.99 19.58 -9.48
N ASN A 99 -13.87 19.18 -8.88
CA ASN A 99 -13.11 20.02 -7.95
C ASN A 99 -11.74 20.30 -8.56
N ASP A 100 -11.25 21.53 -8.45
CA ASP A 100 -9.88 21.89 -8.74
C ASP A 100 -8.99 21.68 -7.51
N TYR A 101 -7.97 20.85 -7.65
CA TYR A 101 -6.98 20.60 -6.60
C TYR A 101 -5.67 21.31 -6.91
N PRO A 102 -4.99 21.90 -5.90
CA PRO A 102 -3.66 22.42 -6.12
C PRO A 102 -2.65 21.28 -6.29
N LEU A 103 -1.70 21.49 -7.20
CA LEU A 103 -0.46 20.72 -7.28
C LEU A 103 0.64 21.51 -6.59
N VAL A 104 1.31 20.90 -5.62
CA VAL A 104 2.30 21.59 -4.80
C VAL A 104 3.70 21.14 -5.23
N GLY A 105 4.32 21.96 -6.09
CA GLY A 105 5.61 21.65 -6.73
C GLY A 105 6.78 22.56 -6.32
N ASP A 106 6.52 23.63 -5.58
CA ASP A 106 7.46 24.73 -5.32
C ASP A 106 7.28 25.37 -3.93
N VAL A 107 8.25 26.19 -3.53
CA VAL A 107 8.29 26.85 -2.22
C VAL A 107 7.24 27.97 -2.15
N ALA A 108 6.95 28.63 -3.27
CA ALA A 108 5.91 29.65 -3.35
C ALA A 108 4.53 29.09 -2.97
N THR A 109 4.16 27.93 -3.51
CA THR A 109 2.88 27.27 -3.21
C THR A 109 2.80 26.84 -1.76
N LEU A 110 3.89 26.26 -1.21
CA LEU A 110 3.98 25.94 0.22
C LEU A 110 3.87 27.18 1.13
N THR A 111 4.49 28.29 0.72
CA THR A 111 4.40 29.57 1.43
C THR A 111 2.95 30.09 1.45
N TRP A 112 2.27 30.03 0.31
CA TRP A 112 0.85 30.38 0.22
C TRP A 112 -0.03 29.46 1.09
N LEU A 113 0.22 28.15 1.09
CA LEU A 113 -0.48 27.19 1.95
C LEU A 113 -0.32 27.54 3.45
N GLY A 114 0.90 27.90 3.88
CA GLY A 114 1.14 28.41 5.24
C GLY A 114 0.36 29.70 5.52
N GLN A 115 0.34 30.65 4.58
CA GLN A 115 -0.40 31.92 4.70
C GLN A 115 -1.91 31.72 4.89
N ILE A 116 -2.50 30.72 4.22
CA ILE A 116 -3.93 30.38 4.38
C ILE A 116 -4.20 29.42 5.57
N ALA A 117 -3.18 29.16 6.40
CA ALA A 117 -3.21 28.28 7.56
C ALA A 117 -3.58 26.82 7.24
N ALA A 118 -3.12 26.31 6.09
CA ALA A 118 -3.21 24.88 5.76
C ALA A 118 -2.13 24.11 6.53
N LEU A 119 -2.53 23.49 7.64
CA LEU A 119 -1.61 22.77 8.52
C LEU A 119 -1.45 21.32 8.11
N GLU A 120 -2.52 20.65 7.64
CA GLU A 120 -2.38 19.30 7.12
C GLU A 120 -2.55 19.28 5.60
N LEU A 121 -1.56 18.70 4.91
CA LEU A 121 -1.59 18.42 3.49
C LEU A 121 -1.77 16.91 3.30
N HIS A 122 -2.82 16.52 2.61
CA HIS A 122 -3.19 15.12 2.37
C HIS A 122 -3.15 14.82 0.87
N VAL A 123 -2.53 13.72 0.49
CA VAL A 123 -2.31 13.31 -0.90
C VAL A 123 -2.70 11.86 -1.12
N PRO A 124 -3.14 11.48 -2.34
CA PRO A 124 -3.35 10.08 -2.68
C PRO A 124 -2.02 9.35 -2.89
N GLN A 125 -2.09 8.05 -3.18
CA GLN A 125 -0.92 7.22 -3.51
C GLN A 125 -0.58 7.20 -5.02
N TRP A 126 -1.28 7.99 -5.82
CA TRP A 126 -1.04 8.17 -7.25
C TRP A 126 -0.64 9.62 -7.56
N ARG A 127 -0.24 9.92 -8.82
CA ARG A 127 0.10 11.26 -9.32
C ARG A 127 -0.58 11.54 -10.65
N PHE A 128 -0.73 12.80 -11.01
CA PHE A 128 -1.03 13.18 -12.37
C PHE A 128 0.17 12.95 -13.29
N GLY A 129 -0.11 12.54 -14.52
CA GLY A 129 0.83 12.59 -15.62
C GLY A 129 0.98 14.01 -16.17
N ARG A 130 1.98 14.18 -17.04
CA ARG A 130 2.25 15.47 -17.71
C ARG A 130 1.03 16.00 -18.48
N THR A 131 0.23 15.08 -19.03
CA THR A 131 -0.99 15.35 -19.78
C THR A 131 -2.24 15.53 -18.91
N GLY A 132 -2.12 15.37 -17.58
CA GLY A 132 -3.22 15.53 -16.63
C GLY A 132 -4.04 14.26 -16.39
N ASP A 133 -3.64 13.13 -16.94
CA ASP A 133 -4.18 11.80 -16.66
C ASP A 133 -3.82 11.33 -15.25
N GLU A 134 -4.72 10.60 -14.58
CA GLU A 134 -4.42 9.93 -13.32
C GLU A 134 -3.54 8.70 -13.59
N ARG A 135 -2.33 8.69 -13.02
CA ARG A 135 -1.43 7.54 -13.15
C ARG A 135 -1.81 6.44 -12.17
N ARG A 136 -1.29 5.24 -12.44
CA ARG A 136 -1.29 4.14 -11.48
C ARG A 136 -0.54 4.53 -10.20
N PRO A 137 -0.91 3.99 -9.03
CA PRO A 137 -0.20 4.27 -7.79
C PRO A 137 1.27 3.90 -7.88
N ASP A 138 2.10 4.77 -7.32
CA ASP A 138 3.55 4.64 -7.30
C ASP A 138 4.10 4.34 -5.91
N ARG A 139 3.19 4.21 -4.94
CA ARG A 139 3.50 3.77 -3.59
C ARG A 139 2.32 3.04 -2.96
N LEU A 140 2.64 2.13 -2.05
CA LEU A 140 1.71 1.50 -1.13
C LEU A 140 1.85 2.16 0.25
N VAL A 141 0.75 2.29 0.98
CA VAL A 141 0.76 2.74 2.37
C VAL A 141 -0.04 1.81 3.29
N LEU A 142 0.49 1.50 4.46
CA LEU A 142 -0.27 0.92 5.57
C LEU A 142 -0.30 1.92 6.72
N ASP A 143 -1.48 2.36 7.14
CA ASP A 143 -1.63 3.24 8.30
C ASP A 143 -1.93 2.42 9.55
N LEU A 144 -0.99 2.42 10.49
CA LEU A 144 -1.06 1.69 11.75
C LEU A 144 -1.62 2.62 12.82
N ASP A 145 -2.93 2.54 13.06
CA ASP A 145 -3.67 3.43 13.96
C ASP A 145 -3.98 2.72 15.29
N PRO A 146 -3.35 3.11 16.41
CA PRO A 146 -3.58 2.46 17.69
C PRO A 146 -4.96 2.82 18.24
N GLY A 147 -5.71 1.79 18.62
CA GLY A 147 -6.97 1.94 19.34
C GLY A 147 -6.77 2.29 20.82
N PRO A 148 -7.87 2.47 21.58
CA PRO A 148 -7.79 2.77 23.00
C PRO A 148 -6.96 1.72 23.76
N GLY A 149 -5.99 2.15 24.56
CA GLY A 149 -5.09 1.25 25.30
C GLY A 149 -3.83 0.81 24.54
N ALA A 150 -3.77 1.01 23.22
CA ALA A 150 -2.56 0.86 22.41
C ALA A 150 -1.93 2.23 22.10
N GLY A 151 -0.66 2.22 21.74
CA GLY A 151 0.10 3.41 21.37
C GLY A 151 1.20 3.11 20.35
N LEU A 152 2.22 3.97 20.34
CA LEU A 152 3.38 3.80 19.46
C LEU A 152 4.11 2.46 19.66
N PRO A 153 4.33 1.92 20.88
CA PRO A 153 5.01 0.64 21.05
C PRO A 153 4.34 -0.50 20.29
N GLU A 154 3.02 -0.62 20.40
CA GLU A 154 2.23 -1.63 19.69
C GLU A 154 2.29 -1.40 18.18
N CYS A 155 2.23 -0.14 17.72
CA CYS A 155 2.41 0.19 16.31
C CYS A 155 3.79 -0.23 15.79
N VAL A 156 4.85 -0.13 16.60
CA VAL A 156 6.20 -0.57 16.22
C VAL A 156 6.27 -2.09 16.07
N GLU A 157 5.61 -2.84 16.95
CA GLU A 157 5.53 -4.30 16.85
C GLU A 157 4.82 -4.72 15.55
N VAL A 158 3.65 -4.13 15.28
CA VAL A 158 2.92 -4.37 14.03
C VAL A 158 3.74 -3.93 12.81
N ALA A 159 4.45 -2.80 12.88
CA ALA A 159 5.30 -2.34 11.80
C ALA A 159 6.43 -3.34 11.48
N LYS A 160 7.03 -3.96 12.50
CA LYS A 160 8.08 -4.99 12.31
C LYS A 160 7.50 -6.26 11.68
N ALA A 161 6.31 -6.69 12.09
CA ALA A 161 5.61 -7.82 11.49
C ALA A 161 5.28 -7.54 10.01
N ALA A 162 4.68 -6.38 9.72
CA ALA A 162 4.37 -5.95 8.35
C ALA A 162 5.62 -5.85 7.48
N ARG A 163 6.75 -5.39 8.03
CA ARG A 163 8.02 -5.33 7.31
C ARG A 163 8.50 -6.69 6.84
N ALA A 164 8.37 -7.74 7.65
CA ALA A 164 8.80 -9.07 7.25
C ALA A 164 8.04 -9.52 5.99
N ILE A 165 6.71 -9.41 6.02
CA ILE A 165 5.85 -9.81 4.91
C ILE A 165 6.12 -8.97 3.66
N LEU A 166 6.19 -7.64 3.80
CA LEU A 166 6.46 -6.75 2.66
C LEU A 166 7.81 -7.04 2.00
N ARG A 167 8.86 -7.33 2.78
CA ARG A 167 10.17 -7.68 2.22
C ARG A 167 10.17 -9.00 1.46
N ASP A 168 9.38 -9.98 1.92
CA ASP A 168 9.17 -11.24 1.19
C ASP A 168 8.40 -11.00 -0.12
N MET A 169 7.59 -9.94 -0.21
CA MET A 169 6.97 -9.46 -1.44
C MET A 169 7.91 -8.63 -2.32
N GLY A 170 9.18 -8.46 -1.94
CA GLY A 170 10.14 -7.60 -2.65
C GLY A 170 9.92 -6.10 -2.43
N LEU A 171 9.08 -5.71 -1.48
CA LEU A 171 8.76 -4.33 -1.14
C LEU A 171 9.50 -3.93 0.15
N GLU A 172 10.51 -3.05 0.06
CA GLU A 172 11.13 -2.51 1.28
C GLU A 172 10.23 -1.40 1.86
N PRO A 173 9.74 -1.54 3.10
CA PRO A 173 8.92 -0.51 3.71
C PRO A 173 9.75 0.50 4.51
N TYR A 174 9.29 1.74 4.49
CA TYR A 174 9.89 2.90 5.14
C TYR A 174 8.89 3.48 6.15
N PRO A 175 9.23 3.52 7.45
CA PRO A 175 8.31 3.97 8.47
C PRO A 175 8.28 5.50 8.58
N VAL A 176 7.08 6.03 8.78
CA VAL A 176 6.82 7.46 9.02
C VAL A 176 5.98 7.54 10.29
N THR A 177 6.50 8.18 11.34
CA THR A 177 5.63 8.49 12.49
C THR A 177 4.57 9.48 12.02
N SER A 178 3.28 9.19 12.19
CA SER A 178 2.19 9.99 11.61
C SER A 178 2.11 11.43 12.12
N GLY A 179 2.75 11.71 13.26
CA GLY A 179 2.62 12.97 13.99
C GLY A 179 1.32 13.08 14.81
N SER A 180 0.46 12.06 14.79
CA SER A 180 -0.77 12.02 15.58
C SER A 180 -0.69 10.96 16.68
N LYS A 181 -0.95 9.69 16.33
CA LYS A 181 -0.94 8.57 17.28
C LYS A 181 -0.12 7.39 16.75
N GLY A 182 -0.25 7.12 15.46
CA GLY A 182 0.25 5.92 14.81
C GLY A 182 1.48 6.09 13.93
N ILE A 183 1.74 5.07 13.12
CA ILE A 183 2.86 4.97 12.17
C ILE A 183 2.31 4.63 10.80
N HIS A 184 2.82 5.26 9.75
CA HIS A 184 2.58 4.82 8.37
C HIS A 184 3.78 4.01 7.89
N LEU A 185 3.54 2.97 7.12
CA LEU A 185 4.57 2.27 6.34
C LEU A 185 4.36 2.56 4.87
N TYR A 186 5.38 3.10 4.20
CA TYR A 186 5.37 3.35 2.76
C TYR A 186 6.30 2.37 2.04
N ALA A 187 5.89 1.87 0.89
CA ALA A 187 6.76 1.11 -0.02
C ALA A 187 6.61 1.64 -1.45
N ALA A 188 7.71 1.66 -2.21
CA ALA A 188 7.68 2.04 -3.62
C ALA A 188 6.89 1.01 -4.44
N LEU A 189 6.14 1.49 -5.43
CA LEU A 189 5.54 0.67 -6.47
C LEU A 189 6.09 1.13 -7.82
N ASP A 190 6.23 0.19 -8.75
CA ASP A 190 6.72 0.45 -10.10
C ASP A 190 5.64 1.00 -11.05
N GLY A 191 4.39 1.08 -10.59
CA GLY A 191 3.24 1.52 -11.39
C GLY A 191 2.67 0.41 -12.30
N SER A 192 3.08 -0.84 -12.15
CA SER A 192 2.57 -1.98 -12.93
C SER A 192 1.12 -2.34 -12.60
N HIS A 193 0.62 -1.97 -11.41
CA HIS A 193 -0.72 -2.34 -10.94
C HIS A 193 -1.62 -1.12 -10.74
N ASP A 194 -2.93 -1.30 -10.96
CA ASP A 194 -3.92 -0.27 -10.66
C ASP A 194 -4.22 -0.17 -9.14
N ALA A 195 -4.94 0.89 -8.75
CA ALA A 195 -5.24 1.15 -7.35
C ALA A 195 -6.16 0.09 -6.71
N SER A 196 -7.04 -0.54 -7.49
CA SER A 196 -7.91 -1.61 -6.99
C SER A 196 -7.06 -2.80 -6.56
N ARG A 197 -6.12 -3.23 -7.41
CA ARG A 197 -5.21 -4.34 -7.11
C ARG A 197 -4.30 -4.04 -5.93
N VAL A 198 -3.74 -2.84 -5.85
CA VAL A 198 -2.91 -2.42 -4.70
C VAL A 198 -3.73 -2.44 -3.41
N SER A 199 -4.98 -1.96 -3.45
CA SER A 199 -5.86 -1.97 -2.28
C SER A 199 -6.24 -3.38 -1.84
N GLU A 200 -6.46 -4.32 -2.76
CA GLU A 200 -6.71 -5.73 -2.45
C GLU A 200 -5.51 -6.38 -1.75
N VAL A 201 -4.30 -6.17 -2.28
CA VAL A 201 -3.07 -6.69 -1.69
C VAL A 201 -2.85 -6.13 -0.28
N ALA A 202 -3.07 -4.83 -0.09
CA ALA A 202 -2.98 -4.21 1.24
C ALA A 202 -4.01 -4.78 2.23
N HIS A 203 -5.24 -5.08 1.75
CA HIS A 203 -6.27 -5.69 2.58
C HIS A 203 -5.90 -7.12 3.01
N GLU A 204 -5.44 -7.96 2.08
CA GLU A 204 -5.02 -9.33 2.40
C GLU A 204 -3.78 -9.34 3.32
N LEU A 205 -2.86 -8.38 3.16
CA LEU A 205 -1.75 -8.19 4.08
C LEU A 205 -2.24 -7.84 5.51
N ALA A 206 -3.21 -6.94 5.63
CA ALA A 206 -3.80 -6.59 6.92
C ALA A 206 -4.49 -7.80 7.59
N ARG A 207 -5.20 -8.61 6.81
CA ARG A 207 -5.84 -9.83 7.31
C ARG A 207 -4.83 -10.91 7.73
N ALA A 208 -3.72 -11.04 6.99
CA ALA A 208 -2.64 -11.93 7.37
C ALA A 208 -2.01 -11.50 8.70
N LEU A 209 -1.75 -10.20 8.89
CA LEU A 209 -1.23 -9.67 10.14
C LEU A 209 -2.20 -9.89 11.32
N GLU A 210 -3.50 -9.71 11.10
CA GLU A 210 -4.53 -9.99 12.11
C GLU A 210 -4.58 -11.48 12.47
N ALA A 211 -4.51 -12.38 11.49
CA ALA A 211 -4.50 -13.82 11.74
C ALA A 211 -3.28 -14.27 12.55
N ASP A 212 -2.13 -13.63 12.31
CA ASP A 212 -0.87 -13.94 12.98
C ASP A 212 -0.75 -13.34 14.38
N HIS A 213 -1.38 -12.18 14.58
CA HIS A 213 -1.29 -11.40 15.81
C HIS A 213 -2.69 -10.95 16.26
N PRO A 214 -3.62 -11.88 16.53
CA PRO A 214 -5.02 -11.55 16.78
C PRO A 214 -5.24 -10.71 18.04
N ASP A 215 -4.32 -10.75 18.99
CA ASP A 215 -4.37 -9.95 20.23
C ASP A 215 -3.80 -8.54 20.07
N LEU A 216 -3.10 -8.26 18.96
CA LEU A 216 -2.39 -7.00 18.71
C LEU A 216 -2.95 -6.24 17.51
N VAL A 217 -3.43 -6.95 16.49
CA VAL A 217 -3.84 -6.38 15.20
C VAL A 217 -5.33 -6.56 14.98
N VAL A 218 -5.95 -5.57 14.33
CA VAL A 218 -7.27 -5.68 13.73
C VAL A 218 -7.25 -5.09 12.32
N SER A 219 -7.95 -5.72 11.37
CA SER A 219 -8.09 -5.20 10.01
C SER A 219 -9.51 -4.69 9.68
N ASP A 220 -10.51 -5.04 10.50
CA ASP A 220 -11.87 -4.50 10.41
C ASP A 220 -11.93 -3.06 10.95
N MET A 221 -12.60 -2.19 10.19
CA MET A 221 -12.73 -0.76 10.49
C MET A 221 -13.58 -0.45 11.72
N LYS A 222 -14.35 -1.40 12.26
CA LYS A 222 -15.19 -1.18 13.44
C LYS A 222 -14.36 -0.77 14.66
N LYS A 223 -14.63 0.43 15.19
CA LYS A 223 -13.95 0.98 16.37
C LYS A 223 -14.05 0.08 17.61
N ALA A 224 -15.16 -0.64 17.77
CA ALA A 224 -15.40 -1.54 18.90
C ALA A 224 -14.40 -2.72 18.97
N LEU A 225 -13.67 -3.01 17.88
CA LEU A 225 -12.70 -4.10 17.83
C LEU A 225 -11.26 -3.66 18.13
N ARG A 226 -11.04 -2.37 18.41
CA ARG A 226 -9.69 -1.76 18.49
C ARG A 226 -9.15 -1.63 19.91
N GLU A 227 -9.91 -1.99 20.93
CA GLU A 227 -9.43 -1.91 22.32
C GLU A 227 -8.19 -2.79 22.51
N GLY A 228 -7.09 -2.20 22.99
CA GLY A 228 -5.79 -2.85 23.15
C GLY A 228 -5.06 -3.19 21.85
N LYS A 229 -5.60 -2.82 20.67
CA LYS A 229 -5.11 -3.26 19.36
C LYS A 229 -4.75 -2.11 18.44
N VAL A 230 -3.96 -2.42 17.42
CA VAL A 230 -3.62 -1.53 16.32
C VAL A 230 -4.46 -1.89 15.10
N LEU A 231 -5.19 -0.92 14.57
CA LEU A 231 -5.81 -1.07 13.27
C LEU A 231 -4.73 -0.98 12.19
N VAL A 232 -4.66 -1.96 11.31
CA VAL A 232 -3.94 -1.86 10.04
C VAL A 232 -4.91 -1.32 8.98
N ASP A 233 -4.97 0.00 8.83
CA ASP A 233 -5.82 0.66 7.84
C ASP A 233 -5.19 0.54 6.44
N TRP A 234 -5.62 -0.50 5.75
CA TRP A 234 -5.30 -0.78 4.35
C TRP A 234 -6.08 0.10 3.36
N SER A 235 -7.15 0.76 3.79
CA SER A 235 -8.07 1.50 2.91
C SER A 235 -7.46 2.78 2.36
N GLN A 236 -6.35 3.23 2.93
CA GLN A 236 -5.56 4.38 2.48
C GLN A 236 -5.02 4.22 1.04
N ASN A 237 -5.02 3.00 0.50
CA ASN A 237 -4.65 2.69 -0.89
C ASN A 237 -5.81 2.83 -1.89
N ASN A 238 -7.02 3.10 -1.43
CA ASN A 238 -8.14 3.41 -2.32
C ASN A 238 -7.86 4.73 -3.07
N PRO A 239 -8.10 4.81 -4.39
CA PRO A 239 -7.75 5.99 -5.18
C PRO A 239 -8.48 7.28 -4.75
N ASN A 240 -9.64 7.14 -4.08
CA ASN A 240 -10.43 8.26 -3.57
C ASN A 240 -10.01 8.71 -2.16
N LYS A 241 -9.06 8.03 -1.53
CA LYS A 241 -8.54 8.34 -0.20
C LYS A 241 -7.24 9.14 -0.30
N THR A 242 -6.98 9.90 0.75
CA THR A 242 -5.77 10.69 0.89
C THR A 242 -5.18 10.45 2.27
N THR A 243 -3.85 10.36 2.32
CA THR A 243 -3.08 10.20 3.55
C THR A 243 -2.28 11.46 3.80
N VAL A 244 -2.03 11.79 5.07
CA VAL A 244 -1.18 12.95 5.41
C VAL A 244 0.19 12.78 4.75
N ALA A 245 0.64 13.83 4.05
CA ALA A 245 1.91 13.79 3.34
C ALA A 245 3.08 13.70 4.34
N PRO A 246 4.15 12.97 4.00
CA PRO A 246 5.42 13.10 4.72
C PRO A 246 5.83 14.57 4.84
N TYR A 247 6.32 14.95 6.01
CA TYR A 247 6.67 16.31 6.44
C TYR A 247 5.50 17.29 6.59
N SER A 248 4.25 16.86 6.48
CA SER A 248 3.13 17.73 6.82
C SER A 248 2.99 17.90 8.33
N LEU A 249 2.65 19.11 8.76
CA LEU A 249 2.21 19.37 10.14
C LEU A 249 0.88 18.66 10.42
N ARG A 250 0.56 18.53 11.71
CA ARG A 250 -0.69 17.97 12.22
C ARG A 250 -1.48 19.03 12.96
N GLY A 251 -2.81 19.04 12.77
CA GLY A 251 -3.71 19.94 13.50
C GLY A 251 -4.00 19.43 14.91
N ARG A 252 -2.96 19.30 15.73
CA ARG A 252 -3.00 18.83 17.13
C ARG A 252 -2.64 19.97 18.07
N SER A 253 -2.79 19.79 19.39
CA SER A 253 -2.47 20.83 20.38
C SER A 253 -1.01 21.33 20.30
N ARG A 254 -0.10 20.47 19.85
CA ARG A 254 1.31 20.77 19.58
C ARG A 254 1.63 20.60 18.09
N PRO A 255 2.63 21.31 17.55
CA PRO A 255 2.94 21.33 16.12
C PRO A 255 3.75 20.12 15.67
N THR A 256 3.18 18.94 15.90
CA THR A 256 3.79 17.67 15.49
C THR A 256 3.72 17.47 13.98
N VAL A 257 4.64 16.65 13.47
CA VAL A 257 4.84 16.44 12.04
C VAL A 257 4.76 14.93 11.70
N ALA A 258 4.27 14.61 10.49
CA ALA A 258 4.44 13.29 9.90
C ALA A 258 5.88 13.10 9.42
N VAL A 259 6.74 12.38 10.15
CA VAL A 259 8.19 12.37 9.90
C VAL A 259 8.71 10.99 9.50
N PRO A 260 9.39 10.87 8.34
CA PRO A 260 10.17 9.67 8.02
C PRO A 260 11.20 9.29 9.07
N ARG A 261 11.22 8.01 9.44
CA ARG A 261 12.10 7.42 10.44
C ARG A 261 12.92 6.29 9.82
N THR A 262 14.08 6.03 10.40
CA THR A 262 14.81 4.79 10.14
C THR A 262 14.27 3.65 11.02
N TRP A 263 14.42 2.39 10.59
CA TRP A 263 14.08 1.21 11.41
C TRP A 263 14.83 1.15 12.75
N ARG A 264 16.07 1.67 12.79
CA ARG A 264 16.85 1.82 14.03
C ARG A 264 16.17 2.79 15.01
N GLU A 265 15.67 3.91 14.51
CA GLU A 265 14.94 4.88 15.34
C GLU A 265 13.58 4.35 15.78
N LEU A 266 12.91 3.57 14.93
CA LEU A 266 11.66 2.93 15.26
C LEU A 266 11.81 1.93 16.43
N SER A 267 13.00 1.33 16.57
CA SER A 267 13.32 0.41 17.66
C SER A 267 13.80 1.11 18.94
N SER A 268 13.81 2.44 18.96
CA SER A 268 14.22 3.20 20.15
C SER A 268 13.11 3.18 21.21
N PRO A 269 13.44 2.93 22.50
CA PRO A 269 12.45 3.00 23.58
C PRO A 269 11.94 4.42 23.84
N THR A 270 12.63 5.44 23.31
CA THR A 270 12.23 6.86 23.41
C THR A 270 11.59 7.37 22.12
N LEU A 271 11.06 6.48 21.28
CA LEU A 271 10.34 6.88 20.07
C LEU A 271 9.14 7.74 20.43
N ARG A 272 9.05 8.91 19.81
CA ARG A 272 7.91 9.82 19.90
C ARG A 272 7.72 10.57 18.59
N HIS A 273 6.55 11.19 18.45
CA HIS A 273 6.31 12.20 17.43
C HIS A 273 7.23 13.41 17.65
N LEU A 274 7.69 14.01 16.56
CA LEU A 274 8.54 15.20 16.59
C LEU A 274 7.73 16.46 16.27
N GLU A 275 8.12 17.56 16.88
CA GLU A 275 7.63 18.90 16.59
C GLU A 275 8.42 19.58 15.47
N LEU A 276 7.85 20.66 14.92
CA LEU A 276 8.35 21.33 13.73
C LEU A 276 9.83 21.75 13.81
N ASP A 277 10.27 22.27 14.96
CA ASP A 277 11.62 22.77 15.22
C ASP A 277 12.63 21.63 15.29
N GLU A 278 12.25 20.52 15.92
CA GLU A 278 13.04 19.29 15.96
C GLU A 278 13.24 18.70 14.57
N VAL A 279 12.21 18.79 13.72
CA VAL A 279 12.28 18.33 12.32
C VAL A 279 13.22 19.22 11.52
N ILE A 280 13.15 20.54 11.67
CA ILE A 280 14.10 21.46 11.01
C ILE A 280 15.54 21.13 11.45
N ALA A 281 15.77 21.03 12.77
CA ALA A 281 17.09 20.73 13.31
C ALA A 281 17.63 19.38 12.80
N ARG A 282 16.75 18.38 12.71
CA ARG A 282 17.06 17.04 12.18
C ARG A 282 17.45 17.09 10.71
N MET A 283 16.63 17.70 9.86
CA MET A 283 16.78 17.62 8.40
C MET A 283 17.92 18.48 7.86
N ARG A 284 18.37 19.51 8.61
CA ARG A 284 19.63 20.22 8.31
C ARG A 284 20.87 19.32 8.26
N ARG A 285 20.83 18.13 8.87
CA ARG A 285 21.99 17.25 9.05
C ARG A 285 21.81 15.85 8.47
N ARG A 286 20.62 15.51 7.98
CA ARG A 286 20.29 14.14 7.59
C ARG A 286 19.65 14.11 6.22
N ALA A 287 20.03 13.10 5.43
CA ALA A 287 19.29 12.72 4.25
C ALA A 287 17.88 12.25 4.64
N ASP A 288 16.94 12.37 3.70
CA ASP A 288 15.57 11.91 3.88
C ASP A 288 15.50 10.37 3.85
N PRO A 289 15.07 9.71 4.95
CA PRO A 289 14.87 8.26 4.97
C PRO A 289 13.85 7.73 3.96
N LEU A 290 12.92 8.56 3.48
CA LEU A 290 11.85 8.17 2.56
C LEU A 290 12.19 8.45 1.08
N ALA A 291 13.33 9.09 0.79
CA ALA A 291 13.76 9.37 -0.58
C ALA A 291 13.72 8.14 -1.53
N PRO A 292 14.06 6.91 -1.10
CA PRO A 292 14.01 5.73 -1.97
C PRO A 292 12.59 5.40 -2.50
N VAL A 293 11.53 5.78 -1.78
CA VAL A 293 10.14 5.57 -2.26
C VAL A 293 9.86 6.42 -3.50
N GLU A 294 10.44 7.61 -3.57
CA GLU A 294 10.29 8.53 -4.70
C GLU A 294 11.27 8.20 -5.85
N GLU A 295 12.42 7.58 -5.55
CA GLU A 295 13.41 7.12 -6.53
C GLU A 295 13.00 5.81 -7.23
N GLY A 296 12.48 4.83 -6.49
CA GLY A 296 12.03 3.56 -7.09
C GLY A 296 10.96 3.75 -8.16
N HIS A 297 10.10 4.75 -8.01
CA HIS A 297 9.18 5.17 -9.06
C HIS A 297 9.88 5.84 -10.26
N ARG A 298 10.93 6.65 -10.04
CA ARG A 298 11.67 7.26 -11.16
C ARG A 298 12.40 6.20 -11.97
N GLU A 299 13.00 5.20 -11.33
CA GLU A 299 13.61 4.07 -12.02
C GLU A 299 12.60 3.29 -12.87
N SER A 300 11.35 3.14 -12.42
CA SER A 300 10.30 2.48 -13.21
C SER A 300 9.78 3.33 -14.39
N LEU A 301 10.00 4.64 -14.36
CA LEU A 301 9.66 5.59 -15.42
C LEU A 301 10.78 5.80 -16.45
N GLU A 302 12.02 5.42 -16.16
CA GLU A 302 13.11 5.49 -17.14
C GLU A 302 12.74 4.64 -18.36
N PRO A 303 12.68 5.22 -19.57
CA PRO A 303 12.29 4.48 -20.74
C PRO A 303 13.36 3.43 -21.04
N THR A 304 12.97 2.15 -20.96
CA THR A 304 13.85 1.04 -21.35
C THR A 304 14.32 1.25 -22.78
N ARG A 305 15.51 0.72 -23.10
CA ARG A 305 16.10 0.79 -24.45
C ARG A 305 15.12 0.29 -25.53
N GLU A 306 14.25 -0.65 -25.16
CA GLU A 306 13.13 -1.17 -25.98
C GLU A 306 12.01 -0.14 -26.19
N ARG A 307 11.57 0.62 -25.16
CA ARG A 307 10.59 1.70 -25.34
C ARG A 307 11.13 2.84 -26.18
N LEU A 308 12.42 3.15 -26.06
CA LEU A 308 13.08 4.17 -26.91
C LEU A 308 13.19 3.74 -28.37
N ALA A 309 13.32 2.43 -28.65
CA ALA A 309 13.34 1.90 -30.01
C ALA A 309 12.01 2.11 -30.77
N GLY A 310 10.90 2.26 -30.05
CA GLY A 310 9.58 2.57 -30.64
C GLY A 310 9.35 4.02 -31.04
N PHE A 311 10.24 4.96 -30.65
CA PHE A 311 10.14 6.38 -31.04
C PHE A 311 10.86 6.71 -32.36
N ALA A 312 11.54 5.74 -32.98
CA ALA A 312 11.96 5.86 -34.37
C ALA A 312 10.70 5.75 -35.25
N ARG A 313 10.39 6.85 -35.98
CA ARG A 313 9.29 6.96 -36.94
C ARG A 313 9.01 5.62 -37.64
N LYS A 314 7.81 5.07 -37.44
CA LYS A 314 7.31 3.95 -38.25
C LYS A 314 5.95 4.29 -38.83
N GLU A 315 5.91 4.32 -40.16
CA GLU A 315 4.69 4.20 -40.97
C GLU A 315 3.91 2.93 -40.59
N PRO A 316 2.58 2.91 -40.79
CA PRO A 316 1.72 1.88 -40.22
C PRO A 316 1.94 0.55 -40.93
N ALA A 317 2.32 -0.47 -40.17
CA ALA A 317 2.34 -1.85 -40.65
C ALA A 317 1.44 -2.72 -39.77
N ALA A 318 0.43 -3.25 -40.47
CA ALA A 318 -0.45 -4.40 -40.24
C ALA A 318 -0.39 -5.15 -38.90
N ASP A 319 -1.59 -5.37 -38.39
CA ASP A 319 -1.98 -6.27 -37.31
C ASP A 319 -1.26 -7.62 -37.35
N ALA A 320 -0.63 -7.96 -36.23
CA ALA A 320 -0.29 -9.32 -35.85
C ALA A 320 -0.81 -9.55 -34.43
N ASP A 321 -1.69 -10.53 -34.28
CA ASP A 321 -2.25 -11.04 -33.03
C ASP A 321 -1.18 -11.16 -31.92
N GLY A 322 -1.24 -10.29 -30.91
CA GLY A 322 -0.28 -10.24 -29.81
C GLY A 322 -0.83 -10.92 -28.56
N ALA A 323 -0.54 -12.22 -28.40
CA ALA A 323 -0.56 -12.83 -27.08
C ALA A 323 0.65 -12.32 -26.29
N ASP A 324 0.40 -11.72 -25.13
CA ASP A 324 1.43 -11.16 -24.23
C ASP A 324 2.35 -12.30 -23.73
N ASP A 325 3.67 -12.14 -23.92
CA ASP A 325 4.64 -13.18 -23.60
C ASP A 325 4.84 -13.30 -22.09
N ARG A 326 4.20 -14.31 -21.50
CA ARG A 326 4.12 -14.52 -20.04
C ARG A 326 5.48 -14.73 -19.34
N LEU A 327 6.52 -15.12 -20.07
CA LEU A 327 7.87 -15.32 -19.52
C LEU A 327 8.79 -14.09 -19.67
N ALA A 328 8.30 -12.98 -20.22
CA ALA A 328 9.11 -11.78 -20.45
C ALA A 328 9.77 -11.25 -19.15
N THR A 329 9.00 -11.13 -18.07
CA THR A 329 9.51 -10.69 -16.75
C THR A 329 10.48 -11.69 -16.13
N TYR A 330 10.27 -12.99 -16.35
CA TYR A 330 11.17 -14.03 -15.85
C TYR A 330 12.54 -13.92 -16.53
N ARG A 331 12.55 -13.83 -17.86
CA ARG A 331 13.77 -13.68 -18.66
C ARG A 331 14.53 -12.40 -18.37
N SER A 332 13.84 -11.26 -18.21
CA SER A 332 14.51 -9.97 -17.97
C SER A 332 15.31 -9.91 -16.67
N LYS A 333 14.93 -10.73 -15.69
CA LYS A 333 15.60 -10.84 -14.39
C LYS A 333 16.82 -11.78 -14.39
N ARG A 334 17.03 -12.57 -15.45
CA ARG A 334 18.01 -13.66 -15.50
C ARG A 334 19.04 -13.41 -16.59
N ASP A 335 20.30 -13.67 -16.27
CA ASP A 335 21.38 -13.76 -17.26
C ASP A 335 21.63 -15.24 -17.53
N ALA A 336 21.19 -15.74 -18.68
CA ALA A 336 21.29 -17.15 -19.07
C ALA A 336 22.75 -17.66 -19.10
N ALA A 337 23.74 -16.76 -19.22
CA ALA A 337 25.16 -17.12 -19.16
C ALA A 337 25.67 -17.31 -17.72
N LYS A 338 24.92 -16.89 -16.70
CA LYS A 338 25.34 -16.89 -15.29
C LYS A 338 24.46 -17.74 -14.38
N THR A 339 23.18 -17.90 -14.72
CA THR A 339 22.25 -18.71 -13.92
C THR A 339 22.26 -20.17 -14.38
N SER A 340 22.11 -21.09 -13.43
CA SER A 340 21.82 -22.50 -13.73
C SER A 340 20.31 -22.75 -13.93
N GLU A 341 19.47 -21.74 -13.71
CA GLU A 341 18.03 -21.82 -13.92
C GLU A 341 17.67 -22.01 -15.42
N PRO A 342 16.57 -22.71 -15.74
CA PRO A 342 16.11 -22.85 -17.12
C PRO A 342 15.56 -21.52 -17.66
N VAL A 343 16.15 -21.00 -18.74
CA VAL A 343 15.73 -19.73 -19.38
C VAL A 343 15.39 -19.98 -20.85
N PRO A 344 14.18 -20.48 -21.17
CA PRO A 344 13.79 -20.74 -22.56
C PRO A 344 13.65 -19.43 -23.34
N ALA A 345 14.23 -19.39 -24.54
CA ALA A 345 14.20 -18.22 -25.42
C ALA A 345 12.83 -17.99 -26.07
N GLU A 346 12.05 -19.05 -26.27
CA GLU A 346 10.76 -19.02 -26.93
C GLU A 346 9.63 -18.59 -25.97
N SER A 347 8.59 -17.97 -26.53
CA SER A 347 7.36 -17.71 -25.79
C SER A 347 6.63 -19.03 -25.51
N PRO A 348 6.03 -19.20 -24.33
CA PRO A 348 5.36 -20.44 -23.96
C PRO A 348 4.12 -20.68 -24.85
N ALA A 349 3.95 -21.90 -25.34
CA ALA A 349 2.70 -22.32 -25.96
C ALA A 349 1.64 -22.59 -24.88
N PRO A 350 0.39 -22.13 -25.02
CA PRO A 350 -0.65 -22.40 -24.04
C PRO A 350 -0.82 -23.91 -23.76
N SER A 351 -0.89 -24.28 -22.48
CA SER A 351 -1.12 -25.66 -22.03
C SER A 351 -2.31 -25.74 -21.06
N GLU A 352 -3.11 -26.80 -21.20
CA GLU A 352 -4.20 -27.17 -20.27
C GLU A 352 -3.68 -28.07 -19.13
N GLY A 353 -2.41 -27.91 -18.77
CA GLY A 353 -1.78 -28.75 -17.76
C GLY A 353 -2.35 -28.52 -16.37
N SER A 354 -2.17 -29.52 -15.51
CA SER A 354 -2.73 -29.53 -14.16
C SER A 354 -1.70 -29.82 -13.08
N SER A 355 -0.42 -29.73 -13.44
CA SER A 355 0.68 -29.98 -12.52
C SER A 355 0.84 -28.82 -11.53
N PHE A 356 1.25 -29.15 -10.31
CA PHE A 356 1.74 -28.16 -9.38
C PHE A 356 3.01 -28.66 -8.72
N VAL A 357 3.85 -27.71 -8.28
CA VAL A 357 5.04 -27.98 -7.48
C VAL A 357 5.05 -27.08 -6.26
N ILE A 358 5.50 -27.63 -5.13
CA ILE A 358 5.92 -26.85 -3.97
C ILE A 358 7.44 -26.99 -3.86
N GLN A 359 8.16 -25.89 -4.03
CA GLN A 359 9.62 -25.84 -3.95
C GLN A 359 10.05 -25.16 -2.65
N GLU A 360 11.09 -25.69 -2.03
CA GLU A 360 11.73 -25.08 -0.87
C GLU A 360 12.82 -24.12 -1.38
N HIS A 361 12.80 -22.87 -0.90
CA HIS A 361 13.71 -21.83 -1.36
C HIS A 361 14.52 -21.25 -0.19
N HIS A 362 15.82 -21.61 -0.17
CA HIS A 362 16.80 -21.10 0.78
C HIS A 362 17.47 -19.84 0.23
N ALA A 363 16.73 -18.71 0.25
CA ALA A 363 17.27 -17.40 -0.08
C ALA A 363 17.88 -16.73 1.18
N ARG A 364 17.67 -15.42 1.38
CA ARG A 364 18.06 -14.73 2.63
C ARG A 364 17.28 -15.23 3.85
N ALA A 365 16.10 -15.83 3.63
CA ALA A 365 15.27 -16.53 4.59
C ALA A 365 14.64 -17.77 3.92
N LEU A 366 14.36 -18.80 4.72
CA LEU A 366 13.66 -20.00 4.26
C LEU A 366 12.20 -19.68 3.95
N HIS A 367 11.76 -19.94 2.73
CA HIS A 367 10.36 -19.91 2.34
C HIS A 367 10.07 -21.04 1.33
N TRP A 368 8.81 -21.20 0.95
CA TRP A 368 8.41 -22.14 -0.09
C TRP A 368 7.77 -21.40 -1.25
N ASP A 369 7.88 -21.91 -2.46
CA ASP A 369 7.13 -21.43 -3.62
C ASP A 369 6.09 -22.49 -3.99
N PHE A 370 4.82 -22.10 -4.07
CA PHE A 370 3.78 -22.89 -4.72
C PHE A 370 3.66 -22.43 -6.16
N ARG A 371 3.72 -23.37 -7.10
CA ARG A 371 3.60 -23.07 -8.53
C ARG A 371 2.59 -24.01 -9.16
N LEU A 372 1.72 -23.44 -9.97
CA LEU A 372 0.65 -24.15 -10.67
C LEU A 372 0.83 -23.94 -12.17
N GLU A 373 0.84 -25.02 -12.92
CA GLU A 373 0.83 -24.97 -14.37
C GLU A 373 -0.49 -24.37 -14.88
N HIS A 374 -0.37 -23.36 -15.74
CA HIS A 374 -1.48 -22.72 -16.42
C HIS A 374 -0.97 -21.96 -17.66
N ASP A 375 -1.60 -22.18 -18.82
CA ASP A 375 -1.26 -21.57 -20.11
C ASP A 375 0.24 -21.65 -20.46
N GLY A 376 0.84 -22.82 -20.29
CA GLY A 376 2.23 -23.05 -20.72
C GLY A 376 3.30 -22.49 -19.77
N VAL A 377 2.91 -21.96 -18.60
CA VAL A 377 3.83 -21.48 -17.57
C VAL A 377 3.46 -22.00 -16.19
N LEU A 378 4.39 -21.89 -15.26
CA LEU A 378 4.18 -22.05 -13.83
C LEU A 378 3.81 -20.71 -13.22
N VAL A 379 2.51 -20.47 -13.01
CA VAL A 379 2.04 -19.34 -12.22
C VAL A 379 2.45 -19.58 -10.79
N SER A 380 3.15 -18.61 -10.21
CA SER A 380 3.98 -18.85 -9.03
C SER A 380 3.61 -17.92 -7.87
N TRP A 381 3.66 -18.48 -6.66
CA TRP A 381 3.41 -17.75 -5.43
C TRP A 381 4.45 -18.12 -4.37
N ALA A 382 5.10 -17.13 -3.79
CA ALA A 382 5.87 -17.31 -2.57
C ALA A 382 4.91 -17.53 -1.38
N LEU A 383 5.25 -18.52 -0.57
CA LEU A 383 4.60 -18.92 0.68
C LEU A 383 5.60 -18.72 1.83
N PRO A 384 5.68 -17.51 2.43
CA PRO A 384 6.63 -17.22 3.50
C PRO A 384 6.52 -18.17 4.70
N LYS A 385 5.29 -18.64 4.99
CA LYS A 385 4.99 -19.59 6.08
C LYS A 385 4.88 -21.04 5.62
N GLY A 386 5.28 -21.32 4.39
CA GLY A 386 5.10 -22.63 3.77
C GLY A 386 3.64 -22.98 3.55
N VAL A 387 3.38 -24.25 3.26
CA VAL A 387 2.02 -24.75 3.02
C VAL A 387 1.33 -25.01 4.36
N PRO A 388 0.07 -24.57 4.56
CA PRO A 388 -0.67 -24.85 5.79
C PRO A 388 -0.69 -26.35 6.10
N THR A 389 -0.19 -26.72 7.28
CA THR A 389 -0.20 -28.11 7.77
C THR A 389 -1.50 -28.46 8.46
N GLU A 390 -2.29 -27.48 8.89
CA GLU A 390 -3.56 -27.68 9.59
C GLU A 390 -4.76 -27.34 8.71
N HIS A 391 -5.90 -27.96 9.01
CA HIS A 391 -7.14 -27.73 8.27
C HIS A 391 -7.83 -26.45 8.76
N GLY A 392 -8.24 -25.59 7.83
CA GLY A 392 -8.89 -24.31 8.15
C GLY A 392 -7.94 -23.12 8.27
N THR A 393 -6.63 -23.38 8.33
CA THR A 393 -5.59 -22.35 8.34
C THR A 393 -5.25 -21.93 6.91
N ASN A 394 -5.21 -20.62 6.67
CA ASN A 394 -4.80 -20.03 5.40
C ASN A 394 -3.44 -19.36 5.60
N HIS A 395 -2.50 -19.62 4.70
CA HIS A 395 -1.26 -18.86 4.60
C HIS A 395 -1.35 -17.91 3.41
N LEU A 396 -0.75 -16.73 3.55
CA LEU A 396 -0.60 -15.77 2.46
C LEU A 396 0.19 -16.42 1.31
N ALA A 397 -0.33 -16.26 0.09
CA ALA A 397 0.35 -16.63 -1.14
C ALA A 397 0.60 -15.38 -1.98
N VAL A 398 1.87 -14.98 -2.09
CA VAL A 398 2.29 -13.76 -2.78
C VAL A 398 2.67 -14.12 -4.19
N GLN A 399 1.92 -13.63 -5.20
CA GLN A 399 2.23 -13.95 -6.58
C GLN A 399 3.60 -13.38 -6.99
N THR A 400 4.45 -14.22 -7.54
CA THR A 400 5.75 -13.86 -8.13
C THR A 400 5.67 -13.93 -9.66
N GLU A 401 6.74 -13.61 -10.38
CA GLU A 401 6.74 -13.79 -11.83
C GLU A 401 6.40 -15.24 -12.23
N ASP A 402 5.77 -15.42 -13.39
CA ASP A 402 5.55 -16.75 -13.96
C ASP A 402 6.91 -17.41 -14.26
N HIS A 403 7.01 -18.73 -14.10
CA HIS A 403 8.24 -19.48 -14.36
C HIS A 403 8.04 -20.46 -15.52
N PRO A 404 9.11 -20.84 -16.24
CA PRO A 404 8.99 -21.84 -17.30
C PRO A 404 8.64 -23.21 -16.72
N LEU A 405 7.96 -24.08 -17.49
CA LEU A 405 7.50 -25.39 -17.00
C LEU A 405 8.68 -26.27 -16.54
N GLU A 406 9.83 -26.16 -17.22
CA GLU A 406 11.06 -26.85 -16.88
C GLU A 406 11.54 -26.52 -15.47
N TYR A 407 11.25 -25.30 -14.99
CA TYR A 407 11.58 -24.85 -13.64
C TYR A 407 10.92 -25.71 -12.56
N GLY A 408 9.79 -26.35 -12.86
CA GLY A 408 9.07 -27.19 -11.90
C GLY A 408 9.86 -28.43 -11.47
N SER A 409 10.82 -28.86 -12.28
CA SER A 409 11.73 -29.98 -11.99
C SER A 409 13.14 -29.53 -11.60
N PHE A 410 13.40 -28.22 -11.62
CA PHE A 410 14.71 -27.66 -11.38
C PHE A 410 15.03 -27.62 -9.88
N GLU A 411 16.26 -28.02 -9.52
CA GLU A 411 16.82 -27.91 -8.17
C GLU A 411 18.27 -27.38 -8.27
N ALA A 412 18.57 -26.31 -7.55
CA ALA A 412 19.94 -25.80 -7.39
C ALA A 412 20.45 -26.01 -5.96
N ARG A 413 21.70 -26.45 -5.82
CA ARG A 413 22.42 -26.49 -4.53
C ARG A 413 23.49 -25.40 -4.53
N SER A 414 23.42 -24.49 -3.56
CA SER A 414 24.49 -23.51 -3.34
C SER A 414 25.75 -24.23 -2.80
N PRO A 415 26.98 -23.91 -3.27
CA PRO A 415 28.21 -24.58 -2.84
C PRO A 415 28.58 -24.35 -1.37
N ARG A 416 27.78 -23.60 -0.60
CA ARG A 416 28.02 -23.21 0.79
C ARG A 416 26.95 -23.74 1.77
N ALA A 417 26.54 -25.00 1.63
CA ALA A 417 25.90 -25.72 2.71
C ALA A 417 25.95 -27.24 2.43
N SER A 418 26.80 -27.96 3.16
CA SER A 418 26.62 -29.40 3.29
C SER A 418 25.36 -29.64 4.13
N THR A 419 24.45 -30.48 3.62
CA THR A 419 23.13 -30.89 4.15
C THR A 419 21.97 -29.88 4.06
N ALA A 420 21.35 -29.82 2.88
CA ALA A 420 19.91 -29.64 2.74
C ALA A 420 19.46 -30.43 1.49
N ALA A 421 18.61 -31.44 1.69
CA ALA A 421 17.97 -32.17 0.59
C ALA A 421 16.67 -31.42 0.27
N ALA A 422 16.60 -30.79 -0.91
CA ALA A 422 15.36 -30.19 -1.39
C ALA A 422 14.28 -31.26 -1.46
N ARG A 423 13.16 -31.05 -0.77
CA ARG A 423 11.96 -31.90 -0.92
C ARG A 423 11.01 -31.22 -1.88
N SER A 424 11.02 -31.63 -3.14
CA SER A 424 9.96 -31.29 -4.08
C SER A 424 8.73 -32.18 -3.83
N ARG A 425 7.56 -31.57 -3.69
CA ARG A 425 6.26 -32.30 -3.72
C ARG A 425 5.52 -31.89 -4.97
N SER A 426 5.34 -32.83 -5.89
CA SER A 426 4.54 -32.66 -7.12
C SER A 426 3.18 -33.35 -6.98
N GLY A 427 2.19 -32.86 -7.72
CA GLY A 427 0.87 -33.48 -7.80
C GLY A 427 0.02 -32.92 -8.94
N THR A 428 -1.16 -33.51 -9.14
CA THR A 428 -2.13 -33.12 -10.18
C THR A 428 -3.45 -32.64 -9.56
N ARG A 429 -4.01 -31.56 -10.14
CA ARG A 429 -5.29 -30.94 -9.73
C ARG A 429 -6.42 -31.30 -10.71
N ALA A 430 -7.66 -31.37 -10.23
CA ALA A 430 -8.83 -31.43 -11.11
C ALA A 430 -9.15 -30.02 -11.67
N PRO A 431 -9.59 -29.89 -12.94
CA PRO A 431 -9.86 -28.60 -13.55
C PRO A 431 -11.00 -27.87 -12.82
N SER A 432 -10.77 -26.60 -12.45
CA SER A 432 -11.78 -25.69 -11.92
C SER A 432 -11.53 -24.28 -12.46
N SER A 433 -12.60 -23.50 -12.61
CA SER A 433 -12.54 -22.13 -13.14
C SER A 433 -11.59 -21.22 -12.34
N TRP A 434 -10.85 -20.38 -13.08
CA TRP A 434 -9.80 -19.50 -12.57
C TRP A 434 -10.36 -18.11 -12.22
N ARG A 435 -9.87 -17.49 -11.14
CA ARG A 435 -10.07 -16.06 -10.81
C ARG A 435 -8.80 -15.53 -10.16
N SER A 436 -8.49 -14.24 -10.37
CA SER A 436 -7.33 -13.55 -9.84
C SER A 436 -7.42 -13.34 -8.33
N GLY A 437 -6.62 -14.10 -7.57
CA GLY A 437 -6.55 -14.08 -6.11
C GLY A 437 -6.49 -15.50 -5.54
N VAL A 438 -5.42 -15.84 -4.81
CA VAL A 438 -5.21 -17.20 -4.29
C VAL A 438 -4.90 -17.17 -2.80
N THR A 439 -5.67 -17.92 -2.03
CA THR A 439 -5.28 -18.36 -0.68
C THR A 439 -4.96 -19.85 -0.74
N ALA A 440 -3.84 -20.26 -0.13
CA ALA A 440 -3.50 -21.68 -0.03
C ALA A 440 -4.30 -22.29 1.12
N ARG A 441 -5.16 -23.29 0.82
CA ARG A 441 -5.98 -23.99 1.81
C ARG A 441 -5.83 -25.51 1.68
N ARG A 442 -5.77 -26.18 2.83
CA ARG A 442 -5.80 -27.65 2.89
C ARG A 442 -7.26 -28.14 2.91
N SER A 443 -7.69 -28.90 1.90
CA SER A 443 -8.96 -29.65 1.91
C SER A 443 -8.69 -31.16 2.02
N SER A 444 -9.69 -31.96 2.39
CA SER A 444 -9.52 -33.37 2.78
C SER A 444 -8.66 -34.17 1.79
N ARG A 445 -7.42 -34.45 2.24
CA ARG A 445 -6.33 -35.19 1.56
C ARG A 445 -5.66 -34.51 0.34
N ARG A 446 -5.97 -33.26 -0.05
CA ARG A 446 -5.22 -32.50 -1.08
C ARG A 446 -5.07 -31.01 -0.71
N CYS A 447 -3.92 -30.42 -1.08
CA CYS A 447 -3.80 -28.96 -1.11
C CYS A 447 -4.55 -28.44 -2.34
N THR A 448 -5.44 -27.48 -2.14
CA THR A 448 -6.23 -26.87 -3.21
C THR A 448 -6.17 -25.36 -3.06
N ALA A 449 -5.66 -24.67 -4.08
CA ALA A 449 -5.88 -23.23 -4.24
C ALA A 449 -7.38 -23.00 -4.46
N ALA A 450 -8.03 -22.25 -3.57
CA ALA A 450 -9.45 -21.94 -3.68
C ALA A 450 -9.62 -20.44 -3.98
N ALA A 451 -10.18 -20.14 -5.15
CA ALA A 451 -10.75 -18.84 -5.46
C ALA A 451 -12.13 -18.72 -4.77
N THR A 452 -12.40 -17.62 -4.10
CA THR A 452 -13.69 -17.36 -3.43
C THR A 452 -14.81 -17.34 -4.47
N ALA A 453 -15.80 -18.24 -4.37
CA ALA A 453 -16.99 -18.24 -5.21
C ALA A 453 -18.18 -17.59 -4.47
N PRO A 454 -19.05 -16.83 -5.17
CA PRO A 454 -20.26 -16.28 -4.58
C PRO A 454 -21.33 -17.37 -4.47
N ALA A 455 -22.12 -17.32 -3.39
CA ALA A 455 -23.27 -18.19 -3.19
C ALA A 455 -24.37 -17.82 -4.19
N SER A 456 -24.79 -18.77 -5.05
CA SER A 456 -26.01 -18.67 -5.85
C SER A 456 -27.12 -19.50 -5.22
N THR A 457 -28.23 -18.83 -4.98
CA THR A 457 -29.59 -19.32 -4.74
C THR A 457 -30.00 -20.46 -5.68
N GLY A 458 -30.76 -21.44 -5.17
CA GLY A 458 -31.43 -22.43 -6.01
C GLY A 458 -32.28 -23.42 -5.24
N ARG A 459 -33.59 -23.26 -5.35
CA ARG A 459 -34.68 -24.11 -4.86
C ARG A 459 -34.81 -25.39 -5.72
N ASP A 460 -35.48 -26.37 -5.09
CA ASP A 460 -36.27 -27.49 -5.64
C ASP A 460 -35.59 -28.67 -6.37
N GLY A 461 -36.01 -29.87 -5.97
CA GLY A 461 -35.66 -31.13 -6.61
C GLY A 461 -36.05 -32.36 -5.80
N THR A 462 -37.35 -32.66 -5.79
CA THR A 462 -38.00 -33.88 -5.28
C THR A 462 -37.34 -35.19 -5.74
N ARG A 463 -37.33 -36.20 -4.85
CA ARG A 463 -37.62 -37.60 -5.22
C ARG A 463 -37.98 -38.46 -4.01
N SER A 464 -39.17 -39.04 -4.11
CA SER A 464 -39.75 -40.09 -3.30
C SER A 464 -39.30 -41.47 -3.80
N SER A 465 -39.06 -42.42 -2.89
CA SER A 465 -39.40 -43.83 -3.13
C SER A 465 -39.59 -44.60 -1.81
N THR A 466 -40.80 -45.13 -1.71
CA THR A 466 -41.45 -46.02 -0.75
C THR A 466 -40.77 -47.39 -0.58
N ARG A 467 -40.83 -48.00 0.63
CA ARG A 467 -41.66 -49.22 0.89
C ARG A 467 -41.65 -49.76 2.34
N ALA A 468 -42.87 -50.07 2.82
CA ALA A 468 -43.38 -51.14 3.73
C ALA A 468 -42.67 -51.42 5.07
N GLY A 469 -43.32 -51.42 6.25
CA GLY A 469 -44.59 -52.08 6.67
C GLY A 469 -44.18 -53.17 7.68
N THR A 470 -44.54 -53.21 8.97
CA THR A 470 -45.82 -53.51 9.67
C THR A 470 -45.44 -53.55 11.17
N ALA A 471 -46.15 -53.05 12.18
CA ALA A 471 -47.35 -53.61 12.81
C ALA A 471 -47.77 -52.74 14.03
N ARG A 472 -49.08 -52.63 14.29
CA ARG A 472 -49.76 -52.21 15.56
C ARG A 472 -49.96 -53.46 16.45
N PRO A 473 -50.55 -53.44 17.69
CA PRO A 473 -51.29 -52.39 18.42
C PRO A 473 -50.79 -52.20 19.89
N THR A 474 -51.21 -51.22 20.69
CA THR A 474 -52.42 -51.27 21.55
C THR A 474 -52.76 -49.91 22.19
N ARG A 475 -54.04 -49.79 22.53
CA ARG A 475 -54.79 -48.69 23.16
C ARG A 475 -54.67 -48.75 24.70
N THR A 476 -54.65 -47.59 25.35
CA THR A 476 -55.33 -47.15 26.61
C THR A 476 -54.60 -45.87 27.05
N GLY A 477 -55.16 -44.83 27.64
CA GLY A 477 -56.48 -44.47 28.13
C GLY A 477 -56.39 -43.01 28.60
N SER A 478 -57.52 -42.32 28.56
CA SER A 478 -57.87 -40.99 29.08
C SER A 478 -57.40 -40.68 30.51
N SER A 479 -57.08 -39.41 30.80
CA SER A 479 -57.96 -38.49 31.56
C SER A 479 -57.26 -37.18 31.98
N THR A 480 -58.02 -36.08 31.79
CA THR A 480 -58.03 -34.77 32.49
C THR A 480 -56.81 -33.87 32.44
#